data_AF-A0A940D0Y7-F1
#
_entry.id   AF-A0A940D0Y7-F1
#
_cell.length_a   1.000
_cell.length_b   1.000
_cell.length_c   1.000
_cell.angle_alpha   90.00
_cell.angle_beta   90.00
_cell.angle_gamma   90.00
#
_symmetry.space_group_name_H-M   'P 1'
#
loop_
_entity.id
_entity.type
_entity.pdbx_description
1 polymer ?
#
loop_
_entity_poly.entity_id
_entity_poly.type
_entity_poly.pdbx_seq_one_letter_code
_entity_poly.pdbx_strand_id
1 'polypeptide(L)'
;MYLKLVKHHKLIHFLFQARASSVEIFLRDLLSKRFSWADKDIYEIKPENILHLDKILEKFKNEFSLLLKSAPVPFSFLLSNTKPEKLPDTILRAGKIYLEKAIKEEINSILKNSNIYYKIKPWKDLWELILPSTVDPKIEFFYKDVFWYGNKKLCFFCKTPWHDSFNCPSLSDPEPRKTFQSALNFHFGELSQLLWEGISKEDLSYDKLKYFYVRNFYFLPEFLKILFYRYENIETWAHFKLDIESPVRGGNLGLGLEYLIKGSLENAKREFLEVEEDFRANIGLALINILQDNTREALYYIEKALSQNATPFLKSYLLFLKGYFYEYTGQDAIAEDFYKDALEEDFTCLPAFYYYNLLKYQKGSSLSEIFDYFNHPYFLYWSYLEPVFIKDQKELEALLYDKVAEKREIASQRLKETEDRYHKIKNFLSDAEKREYEERLSKIRENVHKGGIGLIESAYQRALELDLEFQGYIYRLIQKIKNDFENIKSISIHMSRFWERYPYKNEDVEFGKELKNLSNLLQKIEFQVRRKDPSDALSTLISEINTCKKLVENLKITKENIAKKWNFRMRLADFLKNFSVSEFFIACIYIIIPYLPISETMKNFFTFPSFLSVSLVLLLICLFLSYSKDYVSE
;
A
#
# COMPACT_ATOMS: atom_id res chain seq x y z
N MET A 1 41.66 -15.30 39.02
CA MET A 1 40.59 -14.72 38.18
C MET A 1 39.26 -14.90 38.88
N TYR A 2 38.36 -13.94 38.72
CA TYR A 2 37.02 -13.95 39.31
C TYR A 2 35.96 -13.98 38.21
N LEU A 3 34.92 -14.79 38.42
CA LEU A 3 33.72 -14.89 37.60
C LEU A 3 32.55 -14.24 38.35
N LYS A 4 32.08 -13.10 37.86
CA LYS A 4 30.87 -12.43 38.36
C LYS A 4 29.66 -12.86 37.53
N LEU A 5 28.64 -13.37 38.22
CA LEU A 5 27.34 -13.69 37.67
C LEU A 5 26.46 -12.42 37.68
N VAL A 6 25.91 -12.07 36.53
CA VAL A 6 25.00 -10.93 36.36
C VAL A 6 23.62 -11.46 36.04
N LYS A 7 22.64 -11.12 36.88
CA LYS A 7 21.27 -11.61 36.78
C LYS A 7 20.41 -10.65 35.96
N HIS A 8 19.70 -11.17 34.97
CA HIS A 8 18.70 -10.40 34.22
C HIS A 8 17.32 -10.55 34.87
N HIS A 9 17.12 -9.91 36.02
CA HIS A 9 15.94 -10.16 36.86
C HIS A 9 14.61 -10.10 36.11
N LYS A 10 14.39 -9.10 35.25
CA LYS A 10 13.14 -9.00 34.47
C LYS A 10 12.95 -10.19 33.52
N LEU A 11 14.01 -10.59 32.83
CA LEU A 11 13.98 -11.74 31.92
C LEU A 11 13.79 -13.06 32.68
N ILE A 12 14.42 -13.22 33.87
CA ILE A 12 14.23 -14.39 34.73
C ILE A 12 12.75 -14.51 35.12
N HIS A 13 12.15 -13.45 35.65
CA HIS A 13 10.74 -13.46 36.05
C HIS A 13 9.81 -13.70 34.87
N PHE A 14 10.12 -13.14 33.70
CA PHE A 14 9.34 -13.36 32.49
C PHE A 14 9.38 -14.82 32.01
N LEU A 15 10.58 -15.41 31.88
CA LEU A 15 10.75 -16.76 31.32
C LEU A 15 10.32 -17.86 32.29
N PHE A 16 10.51 -17.66 33.60
CA PHE A 16 10.36 -18.71 34.60
C PHE A 16 9.20 -18.50 35.57
N GLN A 17 8.62 -17.30 35.61
CA GLN A 17 7.45 -16.96 36.45
C GLN A 17 7.64 -17.45 37.89
N ALA A 18 6.76 -18.33 38.38
CA ALA A 18 6.82 -18.91 39.74
C ALA A 18 8.10 -19.72 40.03
N ARG A 19 8.86 -20.14 39.00
CA ARG A 19 10.13 -20.90 39.14
C ARG A 19 11.37 -20.02 39.15
N ALA A 20 11.24 -18.69 39.11
CA ALA A 20 12.36 -17.75 39.05
C ALA A 20 13.42 -18.01 40.13
N SER A 21 13.01 -18.21 41.39
CA SER A 21 13.92 -18.48 42.51
C SER A 21 14.65 -19.83 42.36
N SER A 22 13.94 -20.87 41.94
CA SER A 22 14.51 -22.22 41.74
C SER A 22 15.60 -22.22 40.67
N VAL A 23 15.42 -21.43 39.62
CA VAL A 23 16.37 -21.32 38.49
C VAL A 23 17.66 -20.65 38.93
N GLU A 24 17.58 -19.59 39.74
CA GLU A 24 18.74 -18.95 40.32
C GLU A 24 19.51 -19.89 41.27
N ILE A 25 18.80 -20.65 42.10
CA ILE A 25 19.41 -21.62 43.02
C ILE A 25 20.12 -22.72 42.22
N PHE A 26 19.48 -23.24 41.17
CA PHE A 26 20.06 -24.30 40.34
C PHE A 26 21.37 -23.87 39.66
N LEU A 27 21.41 -22.68 39.06
CA LEU A 27 22.65 -22.18 38.45
C LEU A 27 23.75 -21.98 39.51
N ARG A 28 23.41 -21.42 40.68
CA ARG A 28 24.37 -21.22 41.77
C ARG A 28 24.95 -22.55 42.27
N ASP A 29 24.12 -23.59 42.40
CA ASP A 29 24.56 -24.95 42.78
C ASP A 29 25.51 -25.55 41.73
N LEU A 30 25.21 -25.40 40.44
CA LEU A 30 26.10 -25.85 39.36
C LEU A 30 27.47 -25.13 39.39
N LEU A 31 27.48 -23.81 39.66
CA LEU A 31 28.69 -23.02 39.78
C LEU A 31 29.51 -23.41 41.03
N SER A 32 28.88 -23.52 42.20
CA SER A 32 29.57 -23.85 43.46
C SER A 32 30.16 -25.26 43.49
N LYS A 33 29.62 -26.19 42.70
CA LYS A 33 30.21 -27.53 42.53
C LYS A 33 31.55 -27.54 41.80
N ARG A 34 31.91 -26.44 41.12
CA ARG A 34 33.12 -26.36 40.26
C ARG A 34 34.04 -25.19 40.60
N PHE A 35 33.50 -24.10 41.14
CA PHE A 35 34.23 -22.87 41.43
C PHE A 35 34.13 -22.53 42.91
N SER A 36 35.22 -22.04 43.50
CA SER A 36 35.22 -21.59 44.90
C SER A 36 34.39 -20.32 45.05
N TRP A 37 33.56 -20.26 46.08
CA TRP A 37 32.74 -19.09 46.35
C TRP A 37 33.58 -17.98 46.98
N ALA A 38 33.52 -16.76 46.43
CA ALA A 38 34.31 -15.62 46.89
C ALA A 38 33.46 -14.46 47.43
N ASP A 39 32.25 -14.27 46.89
CA ASP A 39 31.25 -13.29 47.36
C ASP A 39 29.86 -13.56 46.75
N LYS A 40 28.87 -12.75 47.08
CA LYS A 40 27.55 -12.73 46.44
C LYS A 40 27.70 -12.64 44.92
N ASP A 41 27.31 -13.71 44.25
CA ASP A 41 27.37 -13.86 42.79
C ASP A 41 28.80 -13.72 42.20
N ILE A 42 29.85 -13.93 43.02
CA ILE A 42 31.26 -13.92 42.59
C ILE A 42 31.93 -15.24 42.96
N TYR A 43 32.59 -15.84 41.99
CA TYR A 43 33.29 -17.12 42.13
C TYR A 43 34.76 -16.97 41.71
N GLU A 44 35.66 -17.62 42.45
CA GLU A 44 37.05 -17.77 42.06
C GLU A 44 37.18 -18.93 41.06
N ILE A 45 37.87 -18.65 39.96
CA ILE A 45 38.04 -19.58 38.86
C ILE A 45 39.51 -19.61 38.45
N LYS A 46 40.04 -20.83 38.33
CA LYS A 46 41.33 -21.05 37.66
C LYS A 46 41.14 -20.94 36.15
N PRO A 47 42.04 -20.28 35.41
CA PRO A 47 41.92 -20.07 33.98
C PRO A 47 41.59 -21.35 33.17
N GLU A 48 42.15 -22.50 33.55
CA GLU A 48 41.94 -23.79 32.87
C GLU A 48 40.50 -24.31 33.01
N ASN A 49 39.79 -23.87 34.04
CA ASN A 49 38.43 -24.29 34.33
C ASN A 49 37.38 -23.51 33.53
N ILE A 50 37.76 -22.57 32.67
CA ILE A 50 36.83 -21.78 31.86
C ILE A 50 35.92 -22.68 30.98
N LEU A 51 36.44 -23.81 30.49
CA LEU A 51 35.67 -24.78 29.70
C LEU A 51 34.57 -25.49 30.51
N HIS A 52 34.66 -25.49 31.84
CA HIS A 52 33.57 -26.00 32.66
C HIS A 52 32.34 -25.10 32.63
N LEU A 53 32.51 -23.80 32.35
CA LEU A 53 31.38 -22.88 32.21
C LEU A 53 30.49 -23.27 31.03
N ASP A 54 31.08 -23.72 29.92
CA ASP A 54 30.33 -24.23 28.75
C ASP A 54 29.43 -25.42 29.13
N LYS A 55 29.99 -26.40 29.85
CA LYS A 55 29.26 -27.57 30.35
C LYS A 55 28.16 -27.21 31.35
N ILE A 56 28.38 -26.19 32.18
CA ILE A 56 27.38 -25.69 33.14
C ILE A 56 26.20 -25.07 32.39
N LEU A 57 26.48 -24.24 31.38
CA LEU A 57 25.45 -23.61 30.56
C LEU A 57 24.69 -24.61 29.70
N GLU A 58 25.37 -25.62 29.15
CA GLU A 58 24.74 -26.73 28.43
C GLU A 58 23.76 -27.49 29.34
N LYS A 59 24.19 -27.87 30.56
CA LYS A 59 23.32 -28.52 31.54
C LYS A 59 22.10 -27.67 31.91
N PHE A 60 22.33 -26.38 32.13
CA PHE A 60 21.25 -25.43 32.42
C PHE A 60 20.23 -25.36 31.28
N LYS A 61 20.71 -25.26 30.03
CA LYS A 61 19.87 -25.23 28.84
C LYS A 61 19.05 -26.52 28.68
N ASN A 62 19.65 -27.67 28.94
CA ASN A 62 18.97 -28.96 28.84
C ASN A 62 17.86 -29.09 29.87
N GLU A 63 18.14 -28.74 31.14
CA GLU A 63 17.17 -28.77 32.25
C GLU A 63 15.96 -27.87 31.98
N PHE A 64 16.20 -26.67 31.46
CA PHE A 64 15.15 -25.66 31.24
C PHE A 64 14.73 -25.49 29.77
N SER A 65 15.02 -26.48 28.92
CA SER A 65 14.83 -26.41 27.47
C SER A 65 13.40 -26.03 27.06
N LEU A 66 12.39 -26.58 27.73
CA LEU A 66 10.96 -26.30 27.47
C LEU A 66 10.56 -24.85 27.79
N LEU A 67 11.20 -24.22 28.79
CA LEU A 67 10.90 -22.85 29.21
C LEU A 67 11.71 -21.83 28.40
N LEU A 68 12.98 -22.14 28.12
CA LEU A 68 13.88 -21.29 27.35
C LEU A 68 13.51 -21.25 25.87
N LYS A 69 13.25 -22.42 25.25
CA LYS A 69 13.08 -22.56 23.80
C LYS A 69 14.20 -21.83 23.03
N SER A 70 13.92 -20.74 22.31
CA SER A 70 14.94 -19.94 21.62
C SER A 70 15.59 -18.85 22.47
N ALA A 71 15.08 -18.56 23.67
CA ALA A 71 15.61 -17.52 24.54
C ALA A 71 17.00 -17.91 25.10
N PRO A 72 17.89 -16.92 25.29
CA PRO A 72 19.16 -17.17 25.96
C PRO A 72 18.95 -17.45 27.46
N VAL A 73 19.96 -18.08 28.06
CA VAL A 73 20.05 -18.23 29.51
C VAL A 73 20.04 -16.83 30.14
N PRO A 74 19.19 -16.51 31.14
CA PRO A 74 18.95 -15.14 31.60
C PRO A 74 20.03 -14.62 32.56
N PHE A 75 21.28 -14.97 32.29
CA PHE A 75 22.46 -14.62 33.08
C PHE A 75 23.60 -14.23 32.15
N SER A 76 24.39 -13.23 32.54
CA SER A 76 25.67 -12.91 31.90
C SER A 76 26.81 -13.23 32.85
N PHE A 77 27.99 -13.48 32.29
CA PHE A 77 29.18 -13.80 33.06
C PHE A 77 30.26 -12.78 32.73
N LEU A 78 30.84 -12.15 33.75
CA LEU A 78 31.98 -11.25 33.59
C LEU A 78 33.20 -11.86 34.26
N LEU A 79 34.26 -12.05 33.50
CA LEU A 79 35.55 -12.51 34.00
C LEU A 79 36.50 -11.31 34.16
N SER A 80 37.14 -11.23 35.33
CA SER A 80 38.09 -10.18 35.69
C SER A 80 39.30 -10.76 36.44
N ASN A 81 40.43 -10.06 36.36
CA ASN A 81 41.61 -10.40 37.16
C ASN A 81 41.48 -9.98 38.62
N THR A 82 40.74 -8.91 38.89
CA THR A 82 40.46 -8.42 40.23
C THR A 82 39.03 -8.76 40.63
N LYS A 83 38.72 -8.66 41.92
CA LYS A 83 37.35 -8.89 42.40
C LYS A 83 36.49 -7.71 41.93
N PRO A 84 35.49 -7.92 41.04
CA PRO A 84 34.77 -6.83 40.41
C PRO A 84 33.75 -6.16 41.35
N GLU A 85 34.08 -4.98 41.86
CA GLU A 85 33.23 -4.20 42.77
C GLU A 85 31.97 -3.65 42.05
N LYS A 86 32.15 -3.07 40.85
CA LYS A 86 31.06 -2.54 40.03
C LYS A 86 30.87 -3.33 38.75
N LEU A 87 29.69 -3.21 38.15
CA LEU A 87 29.47 -3.70 36.79
C LEU A 87 29.96 -2.63 35.81
N PRO A 88 30.43 -3.04 34.62
CA PRO A 88 30.75 -2.09 33.55
C PRO A 88 29.47 -1.36 33.12
N ASP A 89 29.62 -0.12 32.67
CA ASP A 89 28.50 0.70 32.14
C ASP A 89 28.01 0.21 30.76
N THR A 90 28.62 -0.85 30.23
CA THR A 90 28.24 -1.52 29.00
C THR A 90 27.12 -2.54 29.21
N ILE A 91 26.17 -2.58 28.27
CA ILE A 91 25.11 -3.60 28.19
C ILE A 91 25.73 -5.00 28.08
N LEU A 92 25.37 -5.87 29.01
CA LEU A 92 25.77 -7.27 29.03
C LEU A 92 24.59 -8.12 28.57
N ARG A 93 24.71 -8.81 27.44
CA ARG A 93 23.66 -9.66 26.88
C ARG A 93 23.48 -10.95 27.68
N ALA A 94 22.25 -11.43 27.74
CA ALA A 94 21.93 -12.68 28.41
C ALA A 94 22.57 -13.87 27.68
N GLY A 95 23.06 -14.85 28.43
CA GLY A 95 23.67 -16.07 27.92
C GLY A 95 25.09 -15.89 27.41
N LYS A 96 25.72 -14.73 27.66
CA LYS A 96 27.05 -14.36 27.15
C LYS A 96 28.11 -14.30 28.24
N ILE A 97 29.35 -14.54 27.81
CA ILE A 97 30.55 -14.49 28.65
C ILE A 97 31.41 -13.33 28.16
N TYR A 98 31.77 -12.45 29.08
CA TYR A 98 32.55 -11.24 28.84
C TYR A 98 33.88 -11.31 29.57
N LEU A 99 34.94 -10.87 28.90
CA LEU A 99 36.30 -10.82 29.40
C LEU A 99 36.77 -9.36 29.45
N GLU A 100 37.39 -8.98 30.56
CA GLU A 100 38.18 -7.76 30.60
C GLU A 100 39.43 -7.87 29.72
N LYS A 101 39.92 -6.72 29.23
CA LYS A 101 41.10 -6.66 28.35
C LYS A 101 42.33 -7.35 28.96
N ALA A 102 42.50 -7.28 30.29
CA ALA A 102 43.64 -7.84 31.00
C ALA A 102 43.73 -9.37 30.95
N ILE A 103 42.59 -10.08 30.84
CA ILE A 103 42.54 -11.55 30.86
C ILE A 103 42.39 -12.19 29.48
N LYS A 104 42.11 -11.38 28.45
CA LYS A 104 41.80 -11.86 27.10
C LYS A 104 42.91 -12.76 26.54
N GLU A 105 44.17 -12.34 26.63
CA GLU A 105 45.30 -13.11 26.06
C GLU A 105 45.58 -14.40 26.85
N GLU A 106 45.42 -14.37 28.18
CA GLU A 106 45.55 -15.54 29.03
C GLU A 106 44.50 -16.61 28.66
N ILE A 107 43.23 -16.23 28.60
CA ILE A 107 42.13 -17.14 28.20
C ILE A 107 42.31 -17.63 26.76
N ASN A 108 42.73 -16.76 25.84
CA ASN A 108 43.00 -17.15 24.46
C ASN A 108 44.09 -18.23 24.37
N SER A 109 45.17 -18.11 25.15
CA SER A 109 46.25 -19.10 25.16
C SER A 109 45.79 -20.49 25.62
N ILE A 110 44.89 -20.54 26.60
CA ILE A 110 44.33 -21.79 27.15
C ILE A 110 43.38 -22.45 26.14
N LEU A 111 42.50 -21.66 25.54
CA LEU A 111 41.50 -22.16 24.59
C LEU A 111 42.13 -22.63 23.28
N LYS A 112 43.26 -22.04 22.83
CA LYS A 112 44.04 -22.54 21.67
C LYS A 112 44.47 -24.01 21.83
N ASN A 113 44.73 -24.44 23.06
CA ASN A 113 45.14 -25.81 23.36
C ASN A 113 43.94 -26.74 23.62
N SER A 114 42.71 -26.25 23.46
CA SER A 114 41.49 -27.02 23.68
C SER A 114 40.90 -27.55 22.36
N ASN A 115 40.25 -28.72 22.41
CA ASN A 115 39.56 -29.32 21.26
C ASN A 115 38.15 -28.75 21.01
N ILE A 116 37.81 -27.61 21.62
CA ILE A 116 36.46 -27.03 21.56
C ILE A 116 36.49 -25.78 20.66
N TYR A 117 35.44 -25.61 19.86
CA TYR A 117 35.25 -24.39 19.08
C TYR A 117 35.09 -23.18 20.01
N TYR A 118 35.87 -22.13 19.78
CA TYR A 118 35.69 -20.85 20.47
C TYR A 118 35.98 -19.68 19.54
N LYS A 119 35.42 -18.52 19.89
CA LYS A 119 35.73 -17.24 19.24
C LYS A 119 35.74 -16.14 20.28
N ILE A 120 36.74 -15.26 20.24
CA ILE A 120 36.79 -14.05 21.07
C ILE A 120 36.63 -12.86 20.13
N LYS A 121 35.60 -12.04 20.34
CA LYS A 121 35.31 -10.85 19.52
C LYS A 121 35.19 -9.60 20.40
N PRO A 122 35.50 -8.40 19.89
CA PRO A 122 35.32 -7.17 20.66
C PRO A 122 33.84 -6.92 20.98
N TRP A 123 33.56 -6.37 22.16
CA TRP A 123 32.25 -5.93 22.63
C TRP A 123 32.41 -4.64 23.44
N LYS A 124 32.35 -3.49 22.75
CA LYS A 124 32.66 -2.18 23.34
C LYS A 124 34.02 -2.22 24.06
N ASP A 125 34.05 -1.92 25.35
CA ASP A 125 35.27 -1.96 26.18
C ASP A 125 35.66 -3.35 26.69
N LEU A 126 34.87 -4.38 26.36
CA LEU A 126 35.06 -5.77 26.76
C LEU A 126 35.34 -6.67 25.55
N TRP A 127 35.59 -7.95 25.81
CA TRP A 127 35.63 -9.00 24.81
C TRP A 127 34.56 -10.04 25.08
N GLU A 128 33.75 -10.41 24.09
CA GLU A 128 32.79 -11.51 24.20
C GLU A 128 33.48 -12.83 23.84
N LEU A 129 33.49 -13.78 24.78
CA LEU A 129 33.90 -15.16 24.57
C LEU A 129 32.68 -15.97 24.12
N ILE A 130 32.76 -16.51 22.90
CA ILE A 130 31.76 -17.40 22.32
C ILE A 130 32.26 -18.84 22.44
N LEU A 131 31.55 -19.62 23.24
CA LEU A 131 31.63 -21.08 23.37
C LEU A 131 30.37 -21.73 22.75
N PRO A 132 30.36 -23.05 22.45
CA PRO A 132 29.21 -23.73 21.83
C PRO A 132 27.87 -23.47 22.54
N SER A 133 27.86 -23.47 23.87
CA SER A 133 26.65 -23.19 24.67
C SER A 133 26.21 -21.72 24.66
N THR A 134 27.00 -20.80 24.11
CA THR A 134 26.72 -19.34 24.09
C THR A 134 26.52 -18.77 22.68
N VAL A 135 26.57 -19.62 21.66
CA VAL A 135 26.31 -19.24 20.26
C VAL A 135 24.88 -18.70 20.15
N ASP A 136 24.72 -17.56 19.47
CA ASP A 136 23.40 -17.00 19.19
C ASP A 136 22.60 -17.96 18.29
N PRO A 137 21.29 -18.12 18.51
CA PRO A 137 20.44 -18.88 17.60
C PRO A 137 20.49 -18.29 16.18
N LYS A 138 20.33 -19.15 15.16
CA LYS A 138 20.23 -18.74 13.76
C LYS A 138 18.86 -18.12 13.46
N ILE A 139 18.65 -16.90 13.94
CA ILE A 139 17.45 -16.06 13.78
C ILE A 139 17.88 -14.62 13.51
N GLU A 140 17.03 -13.81 12.87
CA GLU A 140 17.37 -12.44 12.49
C GLU A 140 17.41 -11.49 13.69
N PHE A 141 16.47 -11.64 14.63
CA PHE A 141 16.37 -10.78 15.81
C PHE A 141 16.92 -11.47 17.07
N PHE A 142 18.16 -11.99 16.97
CA PHE A 142 18.79 -12.80 18.02
C PHE A 142 19.09 -12.07 19.34
N TYR A 143 18.97 -10.74 19.39
CA TYR A 143 19.38 -9.89 20.51
C TYR A 143 18.22 -9.25 21.28
N LYS A 144 17.00 -9.81 21.19
CA LYS A 144 15.84 -9.34 21.98
C LYS A 144 16.08 -9.33 23.50
N ASP A 145 17.07 -10.08 23.99
CA ASP A 145 17.49 -10.07 25.38
C ASP A 145 17.95 -8.69 25.87
N VAL A 146 18.49 -7.86 24.97
CA VAL A 146 18.98 -6.51 25.30
C VAL A 146 17.87 -5.61 25.84
N PHE A 147 16.63 -5.78 25.37
CA PHE A 147 15.48 -4.98 25.83
C PHE A 147 15.03 -5.31 27.26
N TRP A 148 15.59 -6.36 27.87
CA TRP A 148 15.35 -6.73 29.26
C TRP A 148 16.46 -6.26 30.21
N TYR A 149 17.58 -5.78 29.68
CA TYR A 149 18.73 -5.33 30.45
C TYR A 149 18.50 -3.95 31.06
N GLY A 150 18.68 -3.81 32.37
CA GLY A 150 18.62 -2.53 33.08
C GLY A 150 17.83 -2.61 34.38
N ASN A 151 18.12 -1.68 35.29
CA ASN A 151 17.58 -1.70 36.66
C ASN A 151 16.37 -0.78 36.87
N LYS A 152 16.05 0.10 35.90
CA LYS A 152 14.91 1.01 36.00
C LYS A 152 13.58 0.27 35.80
N LYS A 153 12.47 0.89 36.23
CA LYS A 153 11.12 0.41 35.86
C LYS A 153 10.97 0.42 34.33
N LEU A 154 10.07 -0.39 33.77
CA LEU A 154 9.78 -0.32 32.34
C LEU A 154 9.20 1.07 32.02
N CYS A 155 9.68 1.68 30.94
CA CYS A 155 9.12 2.93 30.43
C CYS A 155 7.68 2.72 29.95
N PHE A 156 6.77 3.63 30.30
CA PHE A 156 5.38 3.64 29.85
C PHE A 156 5.23 3.73 28.31
N PHE A 157 6.13 4.43 27.64
CA PHE A 157 6.02 4.67 26.19
C PHE A 157 6.67 3.56 25.35
N CYS A 158 7.93 3.23 25.62
CA CYS A 158 8.70 2.32 24.77
C CYS A 158 8.89 0.91 25.37
N LYS A 159 8.43 0.67 26.60
CA LYS A 159 8.56 -0.59 27.35
C LYS A 159 10.00 -1.09 27.54
N THR A 160 11.01 -0.23 27.54
CA THR A 160 12.40 -0.62 27.91
C THR A 160 12.72 -0.20 29.34
N PRO A 161 13.66 -0.89 30.01
CA PRO A 161 14.17 -0.52 31.33
C PRO A 161 15.43 0.36 31.28
N TRP A 162 15.72 0.99 30.14
CA TRP A 162 16.96 1.77 29.93
C TRP A 162 16.88 3.18 30.50
N HIS A 163 15.68 3.74 30.60
CA HIS A 163 15.42 5.10 31.05
C HIS A 163 14.08 5.16 31.79
N ASP A 164 13.84 6.26 32.50
CA ASP A 164 12.54 6.52 33.12
C ASP A 164 11.56 7.02 32.04
N SER A 165 10.25 6.93 32.31
CA SER A 165 9.21 7.34 31.34
C SER A 165 9.34 8.81 30.92
N PHE A 166 9.68 9.71 31.85
CA PHE A 166 9.91 11.13 31.59
C PHE A 166 11.07 11.39 30.61
N ASN A 167 12.08 10.51 30.60
CA ASN A 167 13.27 10.63 29.76
C ASN A 167 13.20 9.73 28.52
N CYS A 168 11.99 9.35 28.08
CA CYS A 168 11.86 8.44 26.96
C CYS A 168 12.29 9.10 25.64
N PRO A 169 13.20 8.50 24.85
CA PRO A 169 13.66 9.11 23.61
C PRO A 169 12.55 9.37 22.59
N SER A 170 11.49 8.55 22.55
CA SER A 170 10.36 8.78 21.63
C SER A 170 9.55 10.03 21.93
N LEU A 171 9.66 10.62 23.14
CA LEU A 171 9.04 11.92 23.44
C LEU A 171 9.68 13.07 22.65
N SER A 172 10.90 12.88 22.16
CA SER A 172 11.61 13.86 21.33
C SER A 172 11.37 13.70 19.83
N ASP A 173 10.64 12.66 19.39
CA ASP A 173 10.31 12.49 17.96
C ASP A 173 9.27 13.53 17.54
N PRO A 174 9.55 14.37 16.53
CA PRO A 174 8.60 15.38 16.08
C PRO A 174 7.40 14.78 15.34
N GLU A 175 7.55 13.60 14.71
CA GLU A 175 6.53 12.97 13.87
C GLU A 175 6.51 11.44 14.03
N PRO A 176 6.24 10.90 15.23
CA PRO A 176 6.41 9.48 15.55
C PRO A 176 5.53 8.58 14.70
N ARG A 177 4.35 9.07 14.25
CA ARG A 177 3.48 8.34 13.30
C ARG A 177 4.15 8.14 11.94
N LYS A 178 4.81 9.17 11.41
CA LYS A 178 5.54 9.07 10.13
C LYS A 178 6.80 8.23 10.29
N THR A 179 7.50 8.38 11.42
CA THR A 179 8.64 7.50 11.75
C THR A 179 8.19 6.04 11.80
N PHE A 180 7.08 5.71 12.47
CA PHE A 180 6.50 4.37 12.47
C PHE A 180 6.07 3.91 11.07
N GLN A 181 5.42 4.78 10.29
CA GLN A 181 5.04 4.46 8.90
C GLN A 181 6.26 4.11 8.03
N SER A 182 7.35 4.87 8.16
CA SER A 182 8.60 4.57 7.45
C SER A 182 9.25 3.25 7.91
N ALA A 183 9.03 2.88 9.18
CA ALA A 183 9.45 1.60 9.74
C ALA A 183 8.85 0.41 8.97
N LEU A 184 7.59 0.51 8.54
CA LEU A 184 6.87 -0.51 7.78
C LEU A 184 7.46 -0.76 6.37
N ASN A 185 8.28 0.17 5.87
CA ASN A 185 8.90 0.05 4.55
C ASN A 185 10.16 -0.83 4.56
N PHE A 186 10.76 -1.07 5.72
CA PHE A 186 11.92 -1.94 5.87
C PHE A 186 11.52 -3.41 5.85
N HIS A 187 12.39 -4.25 5.30
CA HIS A 187 12.36 -5.67 5.60
C HIS A 187 12.73 -5.91 7.07
N PHE A 188 12.22 -7.00 7.66
CA PHE A 188 12.51 -7.36 9.05
C PHE A 188 14.02 -7.49 9.31
N GLY A 189 14.76 -8.18 8.43
CA GLY A 189 16.21 -8.30 8.53
C GLY A 189 16.96 -6.96 8.46
N GLU A 190 16.54 -6.03 7.60
CA GLU A 190 17.14 -4.69 7.48
C GLU A 190 16.93 -3.87 8.76
N LEU A 191 15.71 -3.90 9.30
CA LEU A 191 15.38 -3.26 10.56
C LEU A 191 16.19 -3.86 11.71
N SER A 192 16.28 -5.19 11.80
CA SER A 192 17.07 -5.86 12.83
C SER A 192 18.54 -5.48 12.73
N GLN A 193 19.11 -5.40 11.53
CA GLN A 193 20.49 -4.94 11.37
C GLN A 193 20.66 -3.51 11.86
N LEU A 194 19.73 -2.62 11.53
CA LEU A 194 19.79 -1.20 11.93
C LEU A 194 19.73 -1.04 13.45
N LEU A 195 18.80 -1.73 14.11
CA LEU A 195 18.67 -1.72 15.56
C LEU A 195 19.90 -2.32 16.24
N TRP A 196 20.46 -3.40 15.68
CA TRP A 196 21.67 -4.01 16.19
C TRP A 196 22.88 -3.08 16.13
N GLU A 197 23.04 -2.31 15.04
CA GLU A 197 24.09 -1.29 14.94
C GLU A 197 23.96 -0.24 16.04
N GLY A 198 22.74 0.28 16.28
CA GLY A 198 22.48 1.25 17.34
C GLY A 198 22.82 0.75 18.75
N ILE A 199 22.62 -0.55 19.00
CA ILE A 199 22.95 -1.18 20.29
C ILE A 199 24.44 -1.49 20.44
N SER A 200 25.02 -2.11 19.40
CA SER A 200 26.36 -2.73 19.48
C SER A 200 27.49 -1.76 19.20
N LYS A 201 27.28 -0.73 18.36
CA LYS A 201 28.32 0.22 17.93
C LYS A 201 28.15 1.63 18.52
N GLU A 202 26.92 2.06 18.79
CA GLU A 202 26.61 3.48 19.05
C GLU A 202 25.88 3.72 20.40
N ASP A 203 26.10 2.87 21.40
CA ASP A 203 25.62 3.07 22.78
C ASP A 203 24.15 3.54 22.91
N LEU A 204 23.23 2.82 22.28
CA LEU A 204 21.80 3.13 22.27
C LEU A 204 21.43 4.41 21.51
N SER A 205 22.10 4.67 20.39
CA SER A 205 21.81 5.75 19.45
C SER A 205 20.33 5.87 19.08
N TYR A 206 19.76 7.06 19.32
CA TYR A 206 18.36 7.35 19.00
C TYR A 206 18.07 7.19 17.51
N ASP A 207 18.93 7.70 16.63
CA ASP A 207 18.68 7.71 15.19
C ASP A 207 18.46 6.32 14.60
N LYS A 208 19.16 5.32 15.16
CA LYS A 208 19.05 3.91 14.79
C LYS A 208 17.86 3.24 15.48
N LEU A 209 17.61 3.57 16.76
CA LEU A 209 16.60 2.92 17.60
C LEU A 209 15.21 3.58 17.55
N LYS A 210 15.06 4.72 16.87
CA LYS A 210 13.80 5.48 16.81
C LYS A 210 12.61 4.61 16.41
N TYR A 211 12.78 3.71 15.43
CA TYR A 211 11.71 2.81 14.97
C TYR A 211 11.18 1.90 16.08
N PHE A 212 12.07 1.44 16.96
CA PHE A 212 11.68 0.66 18.13
C PHE A 212 11.01 1.54 19.18
N TYR A 213 11.55 2.74 19.44
CA TYR A 213 11.01 3.65 20.45
C TYR A 213 9.61 4.19 20.11
N VAL A 214 9.34 4.48 18.84
CA VAL A 214 8.06 5.06 18.39
C VAL A 214 6.98 4.00 18.10
N ARG A 215 7.26 2.70 18.24
CA ARG A 215 6.32 1.64 17.87
C ARG A 215 4.96 1.77 18.56
N ASN A 216 4.95 2.31 19.79
CA ASN A 216 3.73 2.62 20.54
C ASN A 216 3.35 4.11 20.43
N PHE A 217 3.37 4.67 19.22
CA PHE A 217 3.16 6.11 18.98
C PHE A 217 1.86 6.66 19.58
N TYR A 218 0.84 5.81 19.74
CA TYR A 218 -0.47 6.17 20.30
C TYR A 218 -0.45 6.50 21.79
N PHE A 219 0.66 6.24 22.49
CA PHE A 219 0.88 6.73 23.85
C PHE A 219 1.59 8.09 23.92
N LEU A 220 2.14 8.58 22.80
CA LEU A 220 2.96 9.78 22.80
C LEU A 220 2.10 11.06 22.78
N PRO A 221 2.55 12.17 23.40
CA PRO A 221 1.85 13.44 23.35
C PRO A 221 1.48 13.91 21.94
N GLU A 222 2.34 13.66 20.95
CA GLU A 222 2.11 14.04 19.56
C GLU A 222 0.86 13.36 18.95
N PHE A 223 0.47 12.18 19.44
CA PHE A 223 -0.76 11.51 19.01
C PHE A 223 -2.02 12.23 19.49
N LEU A 224 -1.94 13.01 20.58
CA LEU A 224 -3.08 13.78 21.09
C LEU A 224 -3.56 14.83 20.08
N LYS A 225 -2.72 15.28 19.12
CA LYS A 225 -3.17 16.15 18.01
C LYS A 225 -4.30 15.50 17.19
N ILE A 226 -4.29 14.17 17.07
CA ILE A 226 -5.37 13.44 16.39
C ILE A 226 -6.61 13.44 17.28
N LEU A 227 -6.45 13.08 18.55
CA LEU A 227 -7.57 12.99 19.50
C LEU A 227 -8.24 14.34 19.76
N PHE A 228 -7.49 15.45 19.74
CA PHE A 228 -8.02 16.77 20.09
C PHE A 228 -8.76 17.43 18.92
N TYR A 229 -8.35 17.12 17.69
CA TYR A 229 -8.73 17.93 16.53
C TYR A 229 -9.31 17.12 15.36
N ARG A 230 -9.16 15.79 15.36
CA ARG A 230 -9.68 14.92 14.31
C ARG A 230 -10.71 13.91 14.82
N TYR A 231 -11.00 13.86 16.12
CA TYR A 231 -11.94 12.89 16.70
C TYR A 231 -13.35 12.93 16.11
N GLU A 232 -13.82 14.07 15.61
CA GLU A 232 -15.14 14.19 14.96
C GLU A 232 -15.13 13.62 13.53
N ASN A 233 -13.95 13.56 12.90
CA ASN A 233 -13.78 13.04 11.54
C ASN A 233 -13.41 11.55 11.52
N ILE A 234 -13.10 10.97 12.69
CA ILE A 234 -12.69 9.58 12.85
C ILE A 234 -13.71 8.89 13.74
N GLU A 235 -14.67 8.23 13.12
CA GLU A 235 -15.72 7.50 13.85
C GLU A 235 -15.16 6.26 14.57
N THR A 236 -14.23 5.57 13.92
CA THR A 236 -13.61 4.31 14.38
C THR A 236 -12.14 4.24 13.99
N TRP A 237 -11.38 3.36 14.63
CA TRP A 237 -9.96 3.11 14.36
C TRP A 237 -9.68 2.63 12.94
N ALA A 238 -10.61 1.95 12.27
CA ALA A 238 -10.47 1.59 10.85
C ALA A 238 -10.36 2.82 9.92
N HIS A 239 -10.89 3.97 10.33
CA HIS A 239 -10.78 5.21 9.57
C HIS A 239 -9.47 5.97 9.84
N PHE A 240 -8.72 5.58 10.89
CA PHE A 240 -7.45 6.21 11.21
C PHE A 240 -6.35 5.78 10.22
N LYS A 241 -5.65 6.77 9.66
CA LYS A 241 -4.48 6.56 8.81
C LYS A 241 -3.25 7.25 9.41
N LEU A 242 -2.09 6.60 9.32
CA LEU A 242 -0.83 7.13 9.87
C LEU A 242 -0.39 8.45 9.23
N ASP A 243 -0.79 8.72 7.99
CA ASP A 243 -0.44 9.92 7.22
C ASP A 243 -1.43 11.08 7.39
N ILE A 244 -2.46 10.93 8.24
CA ILE A 244 -3.41 12.02 8.48
C ILE A 244 -2.68 13.27 9.02
N GLU A 245 -2.96 14.43 8.43
CA GLU A 245 -2.33 15.69 8.83
C GLU A 245 -2.71 16.07 10.27
N SER A 246 -1.68 16.33 11.09
CA SER A 246 -1.81 16.90 12.44
C SER A 246 -2.21 18.38 12.31
N PRO A 247 -3.45 18.77 12.62
CA PRO A 247 -3.82 20.18 12.59
C PRO A 247 -3.19 20.91 13.79
N VAL A 248 -2.89 22.20 13.61
CA VAL A 248 -2.44 23.09 14.67
C VAL A 248 -3.54 24.10 14.93
N ARG A 249 -3.97 24.22 16.19
CA ARG A 249 -4.97 25.21 16.62
C ARG A 249 -4.45 25.97 17.84
N GLY A 250 -4.83 27.24 17.95
CA GLY A 250 -4.50 28.08 19.11
C GLY A 250 -5.45 27.89 20.30
N GLY A 251 -5.31 28.75 21.31
CA GLY A 251 -6.06 28.68 22.56
C GLY A 251 -5.43 27.76 23.59
N ASN A 252 -6.00 27.70 24.80
CA ASN A 252 -5.40 27.01 25.95
C ASN A 252 -5.17 25.51 25.68
N LEU A 253 -6.08 24.81 25.00
CA LEU A 253 -5.88 23.41 24.60
C LEU A 253 -4.67 23.22 23.67
N GLY A 254 -4.52 24.12 22.70
CA GLY A 254 -3.41 24.07 21.75
C GLY A 254 -2.07 24.41 22.38
N LEU A 255 -2.04 25.48 23.19
CA LEU A 255 -0.84 25.87 23.94
C LEU A 255 -0.45 24.79 24.96
N GLY A 256 -1.41 24.23 25.70
CA GLY A 256 -1.19 23.14 26.64
C GLY A 256 -0.59 21.91 25.96
N LEU A 257 -1.12 21.53 24.80
CA LEU A 257 -0.60 20.40 24.03
C LEU A 257 0.82 20.66 23.50
N GLU A 258 1.08 21.84 22.97
CA GLU A 258 2.43 22.21 22.49
C GLU A 258 3.45 22.27 23.63
N TYR A 259 3.06 22.77 24.81
CA TYR A 259 3.91 22.69 26.00
C TYR A 259 4.17 21.25 26.43
N LEU A 260 3.17 20.38 26.38
CA LEU A 260 3.32 18.97 26.74
C LEU A 260 4.28 18.25 25.79
N ILE A 261 4.14 18.45 24.48
CA ILE A 261 5.03 17.88 23.46
C ILE A 261 6.48 18.36 23.65
N LYS A 262 6.67 19.63 24.04
CA LYS A 262 7.99 20.21 24.34
C LYS A 262 8.52 19.83 25.73
N GLY A 263 7.80 19.03 26.52
CA GLY A 263 8.19 18.60 27.87
C GLY A 263 8.03 19.67 28.96
N SER A 264 7.37 20.79 28.68
CA SER A 264 7.09 21.87 29.65
C SER A 264 5.84 21.55 30.48
N LEU A 265 5.94 20.56 31.37
CA LEU A 265 4.78 19.98 32.08
C LEU A 265 3.98 20.98 32.92
N GLU A 266 4.65 21.89 33.65
CA GLU A 266 3.96 22.86 34.51
C GLU A 266 3.16 23.89 33.68
N ASN A 267 3.72 24.35 32.56
CA ASN A 267 3.00 25.23 31.65
C ASN A 267 1.83 24.49 31.01
N ALA A 268 2.05 23.26 30.54
CA ALA A 268 0.99 22.43 29.98
C ALA A 268 -0.16 22.21 30.97
N LYS A 269 0.17 21.91 32.22
CA LYS A 269 -0.80 21.72 33.31
C LYS A 269 -1.62 22.98 33.55
N ARG A 270 -0.98 24.15 33.63
CA ARG A 270 -1.69 25.43 33.79
C ARG A 270 -2.69 25.66 32.66
N GLU A 271 -2.26 25.51 31.41
CA GLU A 271 -3.15 25.73 30.26
C GLU A 271 -4.33 24.74 30.22
N PHE A 272 -4.11 23.46 30.57
CA PHE A 272 -5.20 22.48 30.61
C PHE A 272 -6.19 22.70 31.76
N LEU A 273 -5.72 23.14 32.94
CA LEU A 273 -6.61 23.40 34.08
C LEU A 273 -7.59 24.56 33.81
N GLU A 274 -7.21 25.55 33.00
CA GLU A 274 -8.11 26.64 32.58
C GLU A 274 -9.33 26.15 31.76
N VAL A 275 -9.25 24.93 31.21
CA VAL A 275 -10.28 24.32 30.36
C VAL A 275 -10.56 22.87 30.79
N GLU A 276 -10.47 22.57 32.09
CA GLU A 276 -10.60 21.21 32.65
C GLU A 276 -11.97 20.57 32.38
N GLU A 277 -13.00 21.36 32.09
CA GLU A 277 -14.32 20.84 31.69
C GLU A 277 -14.30 20.16 30.32
N ASP A 278 -13.29 20.44 29.51
CA ASP A 278 -13.09 19.80 28.21
C ASP A 278 -12.39 18.45 28.38
N PHE A 279 -12.97 17.39 27.81
CA PHE A 279 -12.38 16.05 27.86
C PHE A 279 -10.95 16.01 27.33
N ARG A 280 -10.60 16.86 26.36
CA ARG A 280 -9.26 16.92 25.77
C ARG A 280 -8.24 17.39 26.79
N ALA A 281 -8.60 18.39 27.59
CA ALA A 281 -7.76 18.85 28.70
C ALA A 281 -7.53 17.72 29.71
N ASN A 282 -8.57 16.94 30.03
CA ASN A 282 -8.48 15.79 30.91
C ASN A 282 -7.52 14.71 30.35
N ILE A 283 -7.54 14.42 29.05
CA ILE A 283 -6.56 13.51 28.43
C ILE A 283 -5.13 14.06 28.56
N GLY A 284 -4.94 15.36 28.33
CA GLY A 284 -3.63 16.02 28.51
C GLY A 284 -3.13 15.96 29.96
N LEU A 285 -4.01 16.24 30.93
CA LEU A 285 -3.72 16.15 32.36
C LEU A 285 -3.41 14.71 32.79
N ALA A 286 -4.10 13.71 32.26
CA ALA A 286 -3.77 12.31 32.51
C ALA A 286 -2.32 12.00 32.09
N LEU A 287 -1.91 12.43 30.88
CA LEU A 287 -0.56 12.19 30.38
C LEU A 287 0.52 12.92 31.17
N ILE A 288 0.24 14.14 31.63
CA ILE A 288 1.13 14.87 32.55
C ILE A 288 1.33 14.07 33.85
N ASN A 289 0.24 13.56 34.43
CA ASN A 289 0.32 12.78 35.67
C ASN A 289 1.04 11.43 35.47
N ILE A 290 0.91 10.79 34.30
CA ILE A 290 1.71 9.61 33.92
C ILE A 290 3.22 9.97 33.90
N LEU A 291 3.59 11.11 33.30
CA LEU A 291 4.97 11.58 33.26
C LEU A 291 5.52 11.94 34.65
N GLN A 292 4.65 12.32 35.58
CA GLN A 292 4.98 12.64 36.97
C GLN A 292 4.90 11.42 37.92
N ASP A 293 4.67 10.20 37.41
CA ASP A 293 4.44 8.96 38.19
C ASP A 293 3.30 9.09 39.23
N ASN A 294 2.29 9.93 38.93
CA ASN A 294 1.11 10.14 39.78
C ASN A 294 -0.08 9.31 39.30
N THR A 295 -0.11 8.05 39.74
CA THR A 295 -1.06 7.03 39.29
C THR A 295 -2.52 7.37 39.55
N ARG A 296 -2.81 7.95 40.73
CA ARG A 296 -4.19 8.21 41.16
C ARG A 296 -4.83 9.33 40.33
N GLU A 297 -4.11 10.42 40.16
CA GLU A 297 -4.59 11.57 39.37
C GLU A 297 -4.69 11.20 37.88
N ALA A 298 -3.74 10.43 37.35
CA ALA A 298 -3.81 9.94 35.97
C ALA A 298 -5.12 9.19 35.69
N LEU A 299 -5.49 8.25 36.58
CA LEU A 299 -6.74 7.50 36.46
C LEU A 299 -7.98 8.40 36.61
N TYR A 300 -7.96 9.35 37.56
CA TYR A 300 -9.05 10.30 37.75
C TYR A 300 -9.38 11.08 36.46
N TYR A 301 -8.35 11.64 35.80
CA TYR A 301 -8.55 12.39 34.57
C TYR A 301 -8.97 11.51 33.38
N ILE A 302 -8.50 10.24 33.31
CA ILE A 302 -8.96 9.29 32.29
C ILE A 302 -10.46 9.00 32.47
N GLU A 303 -10.93 8.77 33.70
CA GLU A 303 -12.35 8.53 34.00
C GLU A 303 -13.21 9.76 33.69
N LYS A 304 -12.73 10.96 34.05
CA LYS A 304 -13.40 12.22 33.74
C LYS A 304 -13.55 12.38 32.23
N ALA A 305 -12.48 12.15 31.46
CA ALA A 305 -12.53 12.16 30.00
C ALA A 305 -13.52 11.11 29.45
N LEU A 306 -13.51 9.87 29.96
CA LEU A 306 -14.43 8.81 29.53
C LEU A 306 -15.90 9.23 29.69
N SER A 307 -16.25 9.87 30.82
CA SER A 307 -17.62 10.29 31.12
C SER A 307 -18.18 11.38 30.19
N GLN A 308 -17.30 12.11 29.50
CA GLN A 308 -17.63 13.26 28.65
C GLN A 308 -17.65 12.92 27.15
N ASN A 309 -17.19 11.73 26.77
CA ASN A 309 -16.90 11.38 25.38
C ASN A 309 -18.02 10.60 24.70
N ALA A 310 -18.24 10.91 23.42
CA ALA A 310 -19.33 10.36 22.64
C ALA A 310 -18.91 9.36 21.55
N THR A 311 -17.74 9.53 20.92
CA THR A 311 -17.39 8.73 19.73
C THR A 311 -16.77 7.37 20.09
N PRO A 312 -17.08 6.29 19.32
CA PRO A 312 -16.46 4.97 19.51
C PRO A 312 -14.93 5.00 19.47
N PHE A 313 -14.34 5.76 18.55
CA PHE A 313 -12.89 5.96 18.45
C PHE A 313 -12.26 6.50 19.75
N LEU A 314 -12.85 7.53 20.36
CA LEU A 314 -12.32 8.11 21.61
C LEU A 314 -12.57 7.20 22.81
N LYS A 315 -13.78 6.65 22.94
CA LYS A 315 -14.13 5.74 24.04
C LYS A 315 -13.22 4.52 24.06
N SER A 316 -13.05 3.86 22.91
CA SER A 316 -12.14 2.72 22.78
C SER A 316 -10.70 3.08 23.07
N TYR A 317 -10.20 4.26 22.63
CA TYR A 317 -8.86 4.72 22.99
C TYR A 317 -8.68 4.91 24.50
N LEU A 318 -9.66 5.53 25.17
CA LEU A 318 -9.55 5.81 26.60
C LEU A 318 -9.70 4.55 27.46
N LEU A 319 -10.59 3.63 27.08
CA LEU A 319 -10.68 2.30 27.70
C LEU A 319 -9.37 1.52 27.50
N PHE A 320 -8.81 1.56 26.30
CA PHE A 320 -7.49 1.00 26.03
C PHE A 320 -6.40 1.63 26.90
N LEU A 321 -6.32 2.97 26.97
CA LEU A 321 -5.30 3.67 27.76
C LEU A 321 -5.43 3.33 29.25
N LYS A 322 -6.67 3.23 29.76
CA LYS A 322 -6.99 2.79 31.11
C LYS A 322 -6.53 1.35 31.36
N GLY A 323 -6.87 0.43 30.46
CA GLY A 323 -6.42 -0.97 30.51
C GLY A 323 -4.89 -1.08 30.50
N TYR A 324 -4.22 -0.33 29.63
CA TYR A 324 -2.77 -0.27 29.55
C TYR A 324 -2.14 0.26 30.83
N PHE A 325 -2.77 1.25 31.45
CA PHE A 325 -2.32 1.78 32.72
C PHE A 325 -2.44 0.74 33.85
N TYR A 326 -3.50 -0.07 33.87
CA TYR A 326 -3.61 -1.20 34.80
C TYR A 326 -2.56 -2.28 34.53
N GLU A 327 -2.29 -2.64 33.27
CA GLU A 327 -1.18 -3.55 32.89
C GLU A 327 0.16 -2.99 33.40
N TYR A 328 0.41 -1.70 33.19
CA TYR A 328 1.64 -1.03 33.61
C TYR A 328 1.86 -1.07 35.14
N THR A 329 0.77 -1.07 35.92
CA THR A 329 0.80 -1.19 37.39
C THR A 329 0.76 -2.65 37.89
N GLY A 330 0.74 -3.64 36.98
CA GLY A 330 0.74 -5.07 37.31
C GLY A 330 -0.64 -5.67 37.60
N GLN A 331 -1.72 -5.02 37.17
CA GLN A 331 -3.10 -5.46 37.37
C GLN A 331 -3.69 -6.07 36.09
N ASP A 332 -3.05 -7.15 35.59
CA ASP A 332 -3.34 -7.75 34.28
C ASP A 332 -4.78 -8.27 34.10
N ALA A 333 -5.44 -8.66 35.18
CA ALA A 333 -6.85 -9.10 35.12
C ALA A 333 -7.78 -7.93 34.78
N ILE A 334 -7.58 -6.79 35.44
CA ILE A 334 -8.35 -5.57 35.21
C ILE A 334 -8.02 -4.98 33.83
N ALA A 335 -6.74 -5.03 33.44
CA ALA A 335 -6.31 -4.62 32.11
C ALA A 335 -7.03 -5.39 31.00
N GLU A 336 -7.15 -6.71 31.15
CA GLU A 336 -7.84 -7.56 30.18
C GLU A 336 -9.31 -7.16 29.99
N ASP A 337 -10.03 -6.86 31.07
CA ASP A 337 -11.44 -6.47 30.99
C ASP A 337 -11.58 -5.13 30.25
N PHE A 338 -10.75 -4.13 30.54
CA PHE A 338 -10.78 -2.86 29.81
C PHE A 338 -10.38 -2.99 28.34
N TYR A 339 -9.51 -3.94 27.98
CA TYR A 339 -9.23 -4.21 26.58
C TYR A 339 -10.42 -4.85 25.86
N LYS A 340 -11.21 -5.69 26.53
CA LYS A 340 -12.48 -6.21 25.98
C LYS A 340 -13.48 -5.08 25.80
N ASP A 341 -13.69 -4.26 26.82
CA ASP A 341 -14.59 -3.10 26.76
C ASP A 341 -14.21 -2.16 25.60
N ALA A 342 -12.91 -1.92 25.41
CA ALA A 342 -12.43 -1.10 24.29
C ALA A 342 -12.78 -1.70 22.91
N LEU A 343 -12.75 -3.02 22.78
CA LEU A 343 -13.09 -3.74 21.55
C LEU A 343 -14.62 -3.87 21.35
N GLU A 344 -15.40 -3.84 22.42
CA GLU A 344 -16.86 -3.78 22.36
C GLU A 344 -17.34 -2.41 21.83
N GLU A 345 -16.67 -1.32 22.26
CA GLU A 345 -16.93 0.02 21.72
C GLU A 345 -16.45 0.16 20.27
N ASP A 346 -15.25 -0.35 19.95
CA ASP A 346 -14.73 -0.36 18.57
C ASP A 346 -13.83 -1.57 18.33
N PHE A 347 -14.37 -2.58 17.63
CA PHE A 347 -13.66 -3.82 17.29
C PHE A 347 -12.43 -3.59 16.40
N THR A 348 -12.31 -2.41 15.78
CA THR A 348 -11.18 -2.04 14.92
C THR A 348 -10.04 -1.35 15.69
N CYS A 349 -10.17 -1.19 17.00
CA CYS A 349 -9.14 -0.63 17.89
C CYS A 349 -7.87 -1.48 17.89
N LEU A 350 -6.94 -1.15 16.98
CA LEU A 350 -5.70 -1.91 16.80
C LEU A 350 -4.88 -2.02 18.10
N PRO A 351 -4.65 -0.94 18.88
CA PRO A 351 -3.89 -1.06 20.12
C PRO A 351 -4.54 -2.00 21.14
N ALA A 352 -5.86 -1.89 21.39
CA ALA A 352 -6.56 -2.79 22.30
C ALA A 352 -6.48 -4.24 21.82
N PHE A 353 -6.70 -4.46 20.52
CA PHE A 353 -6.63 -5.78 19.91
C PHE A 353 -5.25 -6.42 20.11
N TYR A 354 -4.19 -5.66 19.88
CA TYR A 354 -2.83 -6.15 20.01
C TYR A 354 -2.49 -6.51 21.47
N TYR A 355 -2.79 -5.61 22.42
CA TYR A 355 -2.45 -5.80 23.83
C TYR A 355 -3.29 -6.89 24.50
N TYR A 356 -4.56 -7.01 24.13
CA TYR A 356 -5.42 -8.11 24.56
C TYR A 356 -4.83 -9.49 24.20
N ASN A 357 -4.38 -9.64 22.95
CA ASN A 357 -3.77 -10.88 22.50
C ASN A 357 -2.35 -11.10 23.07
N LEU A 358 -1.59 -10.03 23.30
CA LEU A 358 -0.30 -10.10 23.98
C LEU A 358 -0.45 -10.61 25.43
N LEU A 359 -1.46 -10.13 26.18
CA LEU A 359 -1.78 -10.62 27.52
C LEU A 359 -2.16 -12.10 27.50
N LYS A 360 -2.98 -12.56 26.54
CA LYS A 360 -3.31 -13.98 26.38
C LYS A 360 -2.07 -14.85 26.19
N TYR A 361 -1.16 -14.41 25.33
CA TYR A 361 0.12 -15.10 25.11
C TYR A 361 0.97 -15.17 26.39
N GLN A 362 1.05 -14.07 27.15
CA GLN A 362 1.75 -14.05 28.44
C GLN A 362 1.10 -14.99 29.48
N LYS A 363 -0.23 -15.17 29.42
CA LYS A 363 -1.00 -16.11 30.26
C LYS A 363 -0.92 -17.57 29.79
N GLY A 364 -0.32 -17.85 28.63
CA GLY A 364 0.00 -19.21 28.19
C GLY A 364 -0.62 -19.67 26.86
N SER A 365 -1.40 -18.82 26.18
CA SER A 365 -1.87 -19.13 24.81
C SER A 365 -0.70 -19.38 23.86
N SER A 366 -0.92 -20.27 22.89
CA SER A 366 0.09 -20.57 21.88
C SER A 366 0.30 -19.39 20.92
N LEU A 367 1.46 -19.34 20.26
CA LEU A 367 1.75 -18.30 19.28
C LEU A 367 0.75 -18.36 18.12
N SER A 368 0.48 -19.56 17.59
CA SER A 368 -0.50 -19.76 16.51
C SER A 368 -1.89 -19.22 16.86
N GLU A 369 -2.38 -19.47 18.08
CA GLU A 369 -3.72 -19.03 18.51
C GLU A 369 -3.93 -17.52 18.42
N ILE A 370 -2.90 -16.73 18.73
CA ILE A 370 -3.02 -15.27 18.70
C ILE A 370 -2.69 -14.68 17.32
N PHE A 371 -1.82 -15.34 16.54
CA PHE A 371 -1.37 -14.85 15.23
C PHE A 371 -2.36 -15.07 14.09
N ASP A 372 -3.30 -16.02 14.23
CA ASP A 372 -4.34 -16.26 13.23
C ASP A 372 -5.13 -14.98 12.85
N TYR A 373 -5.22 -14.04 13.80
CA TYR A 373 -5.94 -12.79 13.63
C TYR A 373 -5.05 -11.62 13.18
N PHE A 374 -3.73 -11.78 13.12
CA PHE A 374 -2.78 -10.70 12.88
C PHE A 374 -2.52 -10.49 11.39
N ASN A 375 -3.54 -10.03 10.66
CA ASN A 375 -3.42 -9.76 9.22
C ASN A 375 -3.08 -8.29 8.88
N HIS A 376 -3.16 -7.40 9.87
CA HIS A 376 -2.84 -5.98 9.68
C HIS A 376 -1.31 -5.75 9.70
N PRO A 377 -0.73 -4.93 8.80
CA PRO A 377 0.70 -4.66 8.76
C PRO A 377 1.29 -4.19 10.10
N TYR A 378 0.51 -3.41 10.87
CA TYR A 378 0.96 -2.87 12.16
C TYR A 378 1.15 -3.99 13.19
N PHE A 379 0.25 -4.98 13.21
CA PHE A 379 0.35 -6.11 14.14
C PHE A 379 1.56 -6.98 13.85
N LEU A 380 1.83 -7.24 12.57
CA LEU A 380 3.01 -8.00 12.15
C LEU A 380 4.30 -7.28 12.57
N TYR A 381 4.35 -5.97 12.41
CA TYR A 381 5.52 -5.17 12.79
C TYR A 381 5.69 -5.01 14.31
N TRP A 382 4.61 -4.72 15.04
CA TRP A 382 4.65 -4.68 16.50
C TRP A 382 5.10 -6.01 17.08
N SER A 383 4.55 -7.11 16.55
CA SER A 383 4.97 -8.47 16.92
C SER A 383 6.45 -8.72 16.70
N TYR A 384 6.97 -8.37 15.52
CA TYR A 384 8.39 -8.53 15.23
C TYR A 384 9.26 -7.80 16.26
N LEU A 385 8.88 -6.57 16.61
CA LEU A 385 9.62 -5.74 17.55
C LEU A 385 9.40 -6.09 19.03
N GLU A 386 8.35 -6.83 19.38
CA GLU A 386 7.96 -7.03 20.77
C GLU A 386 8.92 -7.99 21.51
N PRO A 387 9.62 -7.53 22.58
CA PRO A 387 10.57 -8.35 23.32
C PRO A 387 9.95 -9.58 24.02
N VAL A 388 8.64 -9.54 24.32
CA VAL A 388 7.91 -10.65 24.97
C VAL A 388 7.97 -11.96 24.17
N PHE A 389 8.11 -11.91 22.84
CA PHE A 389 8.20 -13.12 22.01
C PHE A 389 9.58 -13.82 22.02
N ILE A 390 10.53 -13.40 22.86
CA ILE A 390 11.92 -13.91 22.87
C ILE A 390 12.03 -15.46 22.94
N LYS A 391 11.12 -16.13 23.65
CA LYS A 391 11.11 -17.59 23.77
C LYS A 391 10.68 -18.31 22.49
N ASP A 392 9.80 -17.68 21.70
CA ASP A 392 9.21 -18.25 20.48
C ASP A 392 9.71 -17.53 19.22
N GLN A 393 10.82 -16.78 19.31
CA GLN A 393 11.27 -15.88 18.25
C GLN A 393 11.50 -16.59 16.91
N LYS A 394 12.00 -17.82 16.93
CA LYS A 394 12.21 -18.62 15.71
C LYS A 394 10.88 -18.96 15.01
N GLU A 395 9.87 -19.34 15.79
CA GLU A 395 8.54 -19.67 15.28
C GLU A 395 7.84 -18.40 14.79
N LEU A 396 7.97 -17.31 15.54
CA LEU A 396 7.46 -15.99 15.16
C LEU A 396 8.03 -15.51 13.82
N GLU A 397 9.35 -15.57 13.63
CA GLU A 397 9.97 -15.15 12.37
C GLU A 397 9.41 -15.95 11.19
N ALA A 398 9.24 -17.27 11.33
CA ALA A 398 8.65 -18.10 10.29
C ALA A 398 7.21 -17.66 9.95
N LEU A 399 6.34 -17.52 10.96
CA LEU A 399 4.95 -17.09 10.77
C LEU A 399 4.85 -15.70 10.12
N LEU A 400 5.70 -14.76 10.55
CA LEU A 400 5.74 -13.41 9.98
C LEU A 400 6.17 -13.43 8.51
N TYR A 401 7.18 -14.23 8.16
CA TYR A 401 7.64 -14.37 6.78
C TYR A 401 6.60 -15.04 5.88
N ASP A 402 5.88 -16.05 6.39
CA ASP A 402 4.78 -16.68 5.66
C ASP A 402 3.66 -15.67 5.37
N LYS A 403 3.28 -14.84 6.35
CA LYS A 403 2.28 -13.78 6.17
C LYS A 403 2.72 -12.68 5.20
N VAL A 404 4.01 -12.31 5.23
CA VAL A 404 4.57 -11.36 4.24
C VAL A 404 4.57 -11.97 2.85
N ALA A 405 4.88 -13.26 2.71
CA ALA A 405 4.86 -13.97 1.44
C ALA A 405 3.43 -14.04 0.85
N GLU A 406 2.43 -14.37 1.67
CA GLU A 406 1.01 -14.37 1.30
C GLU A 406 0.58 -13.00 0.72
N LYS A 407 0.88 -11.91 1.44
CA LYS A 407 0.57 -10.54 0.98
C LYS A 407 1.32 -10.18 -0.30
N ARG A 408 2.59 -10.60 -0.43
CA ARG A 408 3.39 -10.38 -1.64
C ARG A 408 2.81 -11.10 -2.84
N GLU A 409 2.31 -12.32 -2.66
CA GLU A 409 1.68 -13.10 -3.73
C GLU A 409 0.41 -12.40 -4.22
N ILE A 410 -0.46 -11.97 -3.31
CA ILE A 410 -1.67 -11.21 -3.63
C ILE A 410 -1.33 -9.92 -4.39
N ALA A 411 -0.32 -9.16 -3.93
CA ALA A 411 0.15 -7.96 -4.61
C ALA A 411 0.74 -8.24 -6.00
N SER A 412 1.49 -9.33 -6.14
CA SER A 412 2.07 -9.76 -7.41
C SER A 412 1.00 -10.16 -8.42
N GLN A 413 -0.04 -10.88 -7.98
CA GLN A 413 -1.17 -11.24 -8.85
C GLN A 413 -1.91 -9.99 -9.32
N ARG A 414 -2.20 -9.04 -8.41
CA ARG A 414 -2.84 -7.76 -8.78
C ARG A 414 -1.98 -6.96 -9.76
N LEU A 415 -0.68 -6.87 -9.52
CA LEU A 415 0.25 -6.19 -10.43
C LEU A 415 0.21 -6.83 -11.82
N LYS A 416 0.23 -8.17 -11.89
CA LYS A 416 0.14 -8.89 -13.17
C LYS A 416 -1.15 -8.57 -13.92
N GLU A 417 -2.31 -8.58 -13.24
CA GLU A 417 -3.59 -8.19 -13.85
C GLU A 417 -3.55 -6.75 -14.40
N THR A 418 -2.92 -5.85 -13.64
CA THR A 418 -2.78 -4.43 -14.01
C THR A 418 -1.86 -4.26 -15.23
N GLU A 419 -0.74 -5.00 -15.27
CA GLU A 419 0.20 -5.02 -16.40
C GLU A 419 -0.45 -5.61 -17.66
N ASP A 420 -1.21 -6.69 -17.53
CA ASP A 420 -1.96 -7.30 -18.65
C ASP A 420 -2.95 -6.29 -19.25
N ARG A 421 -3.66 -5.50 -18.42
CA ARG A 421 -4.52 -4.43 -18.91
C ARG A 421 -3.75 -3.28 -19.54
N TYR A 422 -2.62 -2.87 -18.97
CA TYR A 422 -1.74 -1.88 -19.57
C TYR A 422 -1.32 -2.31 -20.97
N HIS A 423 -0.91 -3.58 -21.15
CA HIS A 423 -0.53 -4.12 -22.46
C HIS A 423 -1.65 -4.05 -23.50
N LYS A 424 -2.92 -4.24 -23.09
CA LYS A 424 -4.08 -4.07 -23.99
C LYS A 424 -4.24 -2.63 -24.49
N ILE A 425 -3.91 -1.62 -23.68
CA ILE A 425 -4.12 -0.22 -24.04
C ILE A 425 -2.86 0.51 -24.53
N LYS A 426 -1.66 -0.04 -24.29
CA LYS A 426 -0.37 0.60 -24.53
C LYS A 426 -0.24 1.22 -25.92
N ASN A 427 -0.76 0.54 -26.95
CA ASN A 427 -0.67 0.99 -28.34
C ASN A 427 -1.52 2.24 -28.65
N PHE A 428 -2.47 2.59 -27.79
CA PHE A 428 -3.36 3.75 -27.94
C PHE A 428 -2.94 4.95 -27.11
N LEU A 429 -1.87 4.82 -26.32
CA LEU A 429 -1.34 5.90 -25.49
C LEU A 429 -0.27 6.68 -26.25
N SER A 430 -0.12 7.95 -25.90
CA SER A 430 1.01 8.77 -26.35
C SER A 430 2.33 8.28 -25.74
N ASP A 431 3.46 8.64 -26.36
CA ASP A 431 4.77 8.22 -25.85
C ASP A 431 5.16 8.90 -24.52
N ALA A 432 4.48 9.98 -24.15
CA ALA A 432 4.59 10.59 -22.82
C ALA A 432 3.86 9.72 -21.78
N GLU A 433 2.60 9.37 -22.04
CA GLU A 433 1.79 8.52 -21.16
C GLU A 433 2.42 7.13 -20.98
N LYS A 434 2.93 6.51 -22.05
CA LYS A 434 3.63 5.21 -21.95
C LYS A 434 4.80 5.27 -20.98
N ARG A 435 5.63 6.32 -21.06
CA ARG A 435 6.79 6.50 -20.16
C ARG A 435 6.35 6.67 -18.72
N GLU A 436 5.34 7.50 -18.48
CA GLU A 436 4.78 7.73 -17.14
C GLU A 436 4.23 6.44 -16.52
N TYR A 437 3.40 5.68 -17.25
CA TYR A 437 2.83 4.44 -16.75
C TYR A 437 3.87 3.35 -16.56
N GLU A 438 4.87 3.24 -17.44
CA GLU A 438 5.98 2.30 -17.26
C GLU A 438 6.83 2.60 -16.04
N GLU A 439 7.08 3.88 -15.73
CA GLU A 439 7.75 4.29 -14.50
C GLU A 439 6.92 3.96 -13.26
N ARG A 440 5.61 4.28 -13.29
CA ARG A 440 4.68 3.94 -12.19
C ARG A 440 4.64 2.42 -11.95
N LEU A 441 4.48 1.61 -13.01
CA LEU A 441 4.48 0.14 -12.91
C LEU A 441 5.82 -0.41 -12.44
N SER A 442 6.94 0.15 -12.91
CA SER A 442 8.28 -0.25 -12.47
C SER A 442 8.48 -0.01 -10.97
N LYS A 443 8.02 1.13 -10.46
CA LYS A 443 8.06 1.45 -9.02
C LYS A 443 7.18 0.52 -8.19
N ILE A 444 5.99 0.16 -8.70
CA ILE A 444 5.11 -0.82 -8.04
C ILE A 444 5.80 -2.19 -7.99
N ARG A 445 6.40 -2.63 -9.11
CA ARG A 445 7.14 -3.90 -9.19
C ARG A 445 8.30 -3.96 -8.19
N GLU A 446 9.07 -2.88 -8.09
CA GLU A 446 10.14 -2.77 -7.10
C GLU A 446 9.60 -2.90 -5.66
N ASN A 447 8.54 -2.17 -5.33
CA ASN A 447 7.93 -2.20 -4.00
C ASN A 447 7.36 -3.58 -3.63
N VAL A 448 6.78 -4.33 -4.57
CA VAL A 448 6.27 -5.69 -4.32
C VAL A 448 7.41 -6.66 -3.99
N HIS A 449 8.51 -6.60 -4.73
CA HIS A 449 9.59 -7.59 -4.60
C HIS A 449 10.62 -7.26 -3.53
N LYS A 450 10.96 -5.98 -3.35
CA LYS A 450 12.04 -5.50 -2.46
C LYS A 450 11.54 -4.64 -1.29
N GLY A 451 10.24 -4.43 -1.17
CA GLY A 451 9.68 -3.61 -0.11
C GLY A 451 9.34 -4.39 1.15
N GLY A 452 9.44 -3.72 2.30
CA GLY A 452 8.76 -4.13 3.52
C GLY A 452 7.24 -4.17 3.36
N ILE A 453 6.54 -4.68 4.37
CA ILE A 453 5.09 -4.92 4.29
C ILE A 453 4.27 -3.66 3.96
N GLY A 454 4.69 -2.49 4.44
CA GLY A 454 4.04 -1.21 4.11
C GLY A 454 4.14 -0.85 2.63
N LEU A 455 5.29 -1.15 2.00
CA LEU A 455 5.49 -0.94 0.56
C LEU A 455 4.70 -1.95 -0.27
N ILE A 456 4.60 -3.21 0.17
CA ILE A 456 3.81 -4.24 -0.51
C ILE A 456 2.32 -3.85 -0.53
N GLU A 457 1.77 -3.43 0.61
CA GLU A 457 0.38 -2.96 0.71
C GLU A 457 0.13 -1.69 -0.13
N SER A 458 1.06 -0.72 -0.06
CA SER A 458 0.96 0.47 -0.90
C SER A 458 1.03 0.13 -2.40
N ALA A 459 1.86 -0.84 -2.77
CA ALA A 459 1.97 -1.31 -4.15
C ALA A 459 0.69 -2.00 -4.62
N TYR A 460 0.05 -2.81 -3.77
CA TYR A 460 -1.26 -3.40 -4.04
C TYR A 460 -2.31 -2.32 -4.32
N GLN A 461 -2.42 -1.30 -3.46
CA GLN A 461 -3.40 -0.22 -3.63
C GLN A 461 -3.13 0.59 -4.89
N ARG A 462 -1.86 0.95 -5.16
CA ARG A 462 -1.49 1.68 -6.40
C ARG A 462 -1.73 0.86 -7.66
N ALA A 463 -1.52 -0.46 -7.61
CA ALA A 463 -1.85 -1.34 -8.72
C ALA A 463 -3.37 -1.36 -8.96
N LEU A 464 -4.18 -1.42 -7.90
CA LEU A 464 -5.64 -1.31 -8.00
C LEU A 464 -6.09 0.03 -8.60
N GLU A 465 -5.51 1.15 -8.15
CA GLU A 465 -5.81 2.47 -8.70
C GLU A 465 -5.50 2.55 -10.21
N LEU A 466 -4.33 2.05 -10.62
CA LEU A 466 -3.96 1.96 -12.04
C LEU A 466 -4.88 1.03 -12.83
N ASP A 467 -5.27 -0.11 -12.25
CA ASP A 467 -6.20 -1.04 -12.89
C ASP A 467 -7.53 -0.36 -13.19
N LEU A 468 -8.07 0.40 -12.23
CA LEU A 468 -9.30 1.19 -12.40
C LEU A 468 -9.13 2.30 -13.44
N GLU A 469 -7.98 2.98 -13.46
CA GLU A 469 -7.65 4.00 -14.45
C GLU A 469 -7.64 3.40 -15.88
N PHE A 470 -6.99 2.24 -16.06
CA PHE A 470 -6.95 1.51 -17.33
C PHE A 470 -8.32 0.98 -17.73
N GLN A 471 -9.13 0.49 -16.79
CA GLN A 471 -10.53 0.13 -17.05
C GLN A 471 -11.33 1.32 -17.58
N GLY A 472 -11.18 2.50 -16.97
CA GLY A 472 -11.80 3.74 -17.43
C GLY A 472 -11.35 4.13 -18.84
N TYR A 473 -10.08 3.91 -19.19
CA TYR A 473 -9.56 4.14 -20.55
C TYR A 473 -10.17 3.17 -21.57
N ILE A 474 -10.16 1.87 -21.26
CA ILE A 474 -10.79 0.81 -22.08
C ILE A 474 -12.26 1.14 -22.34
N TYR A 475 -13.00 1.53 -21.30
CA TYR A 475 -14.40 1.89 -21.41
C TYR A 475 -14.62 3.06 -22.38
N ARG A 476 -13.82 4.13 -22.26
CA ARG A 476 -13.89 5.30 -23.17
C ARG A 476 -13.59 4.90 -24.62
N LEU A 477 -12.60 4.05 -24.85
CA LEU A 477 -12.29 3.54 -26.19
C LEU A 477 -13.46 2.74 -26.77
N ILE A 478 -14.04 1.82 -25.99
CA ILE A 478 -15.20 1.02 -26.42
C ILE A 478 -16.40 1.92 -26.76
N GLN A 479 -16.67 2.96 -25.96
CA GLN A 479 -17.74 3.91 -26.26
C GLN A 479 -17.49 4.69 -27.56
N LYS A 480 -16.25 5.13 -27.79
CA LYS A 480 -15.86 5.78 -29.05
C LYS A 480 -16.07 4.86 -30.26
N ILE A 481 -15.64 3.60 -30.14
CA ILE A 481 -15.84 2.57 -31.17
C ILE A 481 -17.34 2.35 -31.44
N LYS A 482 -18.18 2.26 -30.40
CA LYS A 482 -19.63 2.10 -30.57
C LYS A 482 -20.26 3.29 -31.28
N ASN A 483 -19.90 4.51 -30.90
CA ASN A 483 -20.41 5.73 -31.54
C ASN A 483 -19.96 5.82 -33.01
N ASP A 484 -18.68 5.54 -33.29
CA ASP A 484 -18.15 5.49 -34.64
C ASP A 484 -18.88 4.41 -35.47
N PHE A 485 -19.12 3.24 -34.90
CA PHE A 485 -19.84 2.14 -35.54
C PHE A 485 -21.28 2.52 -35.91
N GLU A 486 -22.05 3.10 -34.97
CA GLU A 486 -23.44 3.54 -35.24
C GLU A 486 -23.49 4.64 -36.30
N ASN A 487 -22.55 5.58 -36.28
CA ASN A 487 -22.42 6.61 -37.32
C ASN A 487 -22.17 5.99 -38.70
N ILE A 488 -21.21 5.07 -38.82
CA ILE A 488 -20.89 4.38 -40.09
C ILE A 488 -22.09 3.53 -40.55
N LYS A 489 -22.76 2.84 -39.62
CA LYS A 489 -23.95 2.03 -39.91
C LYS A 489 -25.09 2.87 -40.48
N SER A 490 -25.34 4.06 -39.91
CA SER A 490 -26.34 5.00 -40.45
C SER A 490 -26.00 5.44 -41.88
N ILE A 491 -24.74 5.80 -42.15
CA ILE A 491 -24.28 6.22 -43.48
C ILE A 491 -24.43 5.07 -44.48
N SER A 492 -24.06 3.86 -44.09
CA SER A 492 -24.20 2.65 -44.93
C SER A 492 -25.65 2.40 -45.35
N ILE A 493 -26.63 2.61 -44.45
CA ILE A 493 -28.06 2.52 -44.78
C ILE A 493 -28.45 3.56 -45.84
N HIS A 494 -27.99 4.81 -45.71
CA HIS A 494 -28.25 5.85 -46.71
C HIS A 494 -27.64 5.51 -48.08
N MET A 495 -26.41 4.99 -48.11
CA MET A 495 -25.74 4.55 -49.34
C MET A 495 -26.47 3.36 -49.99
N SER A 496 -26.98 2.44 -49.17
CA SER A 496 -27.74 1.27 -49.66
C SER A 496 -29.06 1.70 -50.30
N ARG A 497 -29.81 2.62 -49.67
CA ARG A 497 -31.04 3.19 -50.26
C ARG A 497 -30.78 3.91 -51.58
N PHE A 498 -29.67 4.65 -51.68
CA PHE A 498 -29.27 5.29 -52.94
C PHE A 498 -29.01 4.24 -54.03
N TRP A 499 -28.23 3.21 -53.72
CA TRP A 499 -27.92 2.13 -54.67
C TRP A 499 -29.14 1.32 -55.08
N GLU A 500 -30.11 1.12 -54.18
CA GLU A 500 -31.39 0.46 -54.50
C GLU A 500 -32.16 1.20 -55.58
N ARG A 501 -32.21 2.54 -55.51
CA ARG A 501 -32.94 3.41 -56.45
C ARG A 501 -32.19 3.68 -57.76
N TYR A 502 -30.86 3.53 -57.78
CA TYR A 502 -30.05 3.84 -58.96
C TYR A 502 -30.31 2.83 -60.10
N PRO A 503 -30.73 3.27 -61.30
CA PRO A 503 -31.13 2.35 -62.38
C PRO A 503 -29.96 1.72 -63.16
N TYR A 504 -28.76 2.32 -63.15
CA TYR A 504 -27.62 1.90 -63.99
C TYR A 504 -26.57 1.06 -63.25
N LYS A 505 -27.00 0.14 -62.37
CA LYS A 505 -26.11 -0.63 -61.47
C LYS A 505 -25.07 -1.49 -62.20
N ASN A 506 -25.39 -1.92 -63.42
CA ASN A 506 -24.51 -2.78 -64.22
C ASN A 506 -23.30 -2.03 -64.80
N GLU A 507 -23.35 -0.70 -64.84
CA GLU A 507 -22.26 0.14 -65.36
C GLU A 507 -21.31 0.60 -64.24
N ASP A 508 -21.84 0.96 -63.08
CA ASP A 508 -21.05 1.42 -61.93
C ASP A 508 -20.89 0.32 -60.85
N VAL A 509 -20.51 -0.90 -61.27
CA VAL A 509 -20.41 -2.10 -60.42
C VAL A 509 -19.47 -1.92 -59.21
N GLU A 510 -18.47 -1.04 -59.34
CA GLU A 510 -17.50 -0.73 -58.30
C GLU A 510 -18.16 -0.22 -57.01
N PHE A 511 -19.17 0.65 -57.11
CA PHE A 511 -19.93 1.16 -55.96
C PHE A 511 -20.63 0.04 -55.20
N GLY A 512 -21.29 -0.88 -55.92
CA GLY A 512 -21.96 -2.03 -55.32
C GLY A 512 -21.00 -3.01 -54.64
N LYS A 513 -19.79 -3.20 -55.20
CA LYS A 513 -18.74 -4.03 -54.59
C LYS A 513 -18.22 -3.42 -53.30
N GLU A 514 -17.90 -2.12 -53.29
CA GLU A 514 -17.45 -1.42 -52.09
C GLU A 514 -18.51 -1.40 -50.99
N LEU A 515 -19.78 -1.17 -51.34
CA LEU A 515 -20.90 -1.21 -50.39
C LEU A 515 -21.07 -2.60 -49.75
N LYS A 516 -20.92 -3.67 -50.55
CA LYS A 516 -20.96 -5.06 -50.04
C LYS A 516 -19.79 -5.34 -49.10
N ASN A 517 -18.58 -4.87 -49.43
CA ASN A 517 -17.41 -5.00 -48.56
C ASN A 517 -17.61 -4.27 -47.23
N LEU A 518 -18.17 -3.06 -47.26
CA LEU A 518 -18.53 -2.30 -46.05
C LEU A 518 -19.57 -3.06 -45.21
N SER A 519 -20.61 -3.61 -45.83
CA SER A 519 -21.65 -4.40 -45.13
C SER A 519 -21.07 -5.63 -44.43
N ASN A 520 -20.17 -6.37 -45.09
CA ASN A 520 -19.52 -7.54 -44.51
C ASN A 520 -18.66 -7.16 -43.29
N LEU A 521 -17.89 -6.07 -43.40
CA LEU A 521 -17.09 -5.56 -42.28
C LEU A 521 -17.97 -5.09 -41.11
N LEU A 522 -19.08 -4.40 -41.38
CA LEU A 522 -20.02 -3.97 -40.35
C LEU A 522 -20.63 -5.15 -39.58
N GLN A 523 -21.00 -6.25 -40.25
CA GLN A 523 -21.49 -7.44 -39.57
C GLN A 523 -20.43 -8.07 -38.66
N LYS A 524 -19.17 -8.10 -39.12
CA LYS A 524 -18.04 -8.62 -38.34
C LYS A 524 -17.79 -7.77 -37.08
N ILE A 525 -17.81 -6.45 -37.23
CA ILE A 525 -17.66 -5.50 -36.11
C ILE A 525 -18.85 -5.64 -35.14
N GLU A 526 -20.07 -5.73 -35.65
CA GLU A 526 -21.29 -5.89 -34.82
C GLU A 526 -21.21 -7.11 -33.91
N PHE A 527 -20.72 -8.24 -34.44
CA PHE A 527 -20.51 -9.45 -33.65
C PHE A 527 -19.44 -9.26 -32.56
N GLN A 528 -18.31 -8.61 -32.88
CA GLN A 528 -17.21 -8.39 -31.94
C GLN A 528 -17.58 -7.39 -30.83
N VAL A 529 -18.31 -6.33 -31.15
CA VAL A 529 -18.75 -5.30 -30.18
C VAL A 529 -19.80 -5.85 -29.19
N ARG A 530 -20.58 -6.87 -29.60
CA ARG A 530 -21.59 -7.53 -28.76
C ARG A 530 -21.03 -8.65 -27.85
N ARG A 531 -19.73 -8.96 -27.92
CA ARG A 531 -19.11 -9.95 -27.03
C ARG A 531 -19.13 -9.49 -25.56
N LYS A 532 -19.04 -10.48 -24.65
CA LYS A 532 -19.03 -10.25 -23.19
C LYS A 532 -17.84 -9.38 -22.74
N ASP A 533 -16.69 -9.50 -23.40
CA ASP A 533 -15.55 -8.61 -23.20
C ASP A 533 -14.98 -8.13 -24.56
N PRO A 534 -15.29 -6.89 -24.99
CA PRO A 534 -14.75 -6.32 -26.22
C PRO A 534 -13.27 -5.92 -26.11
N SER A 535 -12.70 -5.90 -24.90
CA SER A 535 -11.34 -5.37 -24.66
C SER A 535 -10.26 -6.19 -25.35
N ASP A 536 -10.43 -7.51 -25.46
CA ASP A 536 -9.49 -8.41 -26.11
C ASP A 536 -9.36 -8.17 -27.62
N ALA A 537 -10.37 -7.54 -28.24
CA ALA A 537 -10.41 -7.26 -29.68
C ALA A 537 -10.21 -5.76 -30.00
N LEU A 538 -9.80 -4.93 -29.03
CA LEU A 538 -9.70 -3.47 -29.20
C LEU A 538 -8.88 -3.03 -30.42
N SER A 539 -7.70 -3.62 -30.61
CA SER A 539 -6.81 -3.30 -31.74
C SER A 539 -7.47 -3.64 -33.09
N THR A 540 -8.04 -4.83 -33.19
CA THR A 540 -8.79 -5.30 -34.35
C THR A 540 -9.98 -4.40 -34.64
N LEU A 541 -10.82 -4.12 -33.64
CA LEU A 541 -12.00 -3.27 -33.76
C LEU A 541 -11.66 -1.87 -34.27
N ILE A 542 -10.61 -1.24 -33.74
CA ILE A 542 -10.17 0.10 -34.17
C ILE A 542 -9.68 0.07 -35.62
N SER A 543 -8.91 -0.97 -35.99
CA SER A 543 -8.43 -1.13 -37.36
C SER A 543 -9.58 -1.33 -38.36
N GLU A 544 -10.59 -2.11 -37.97
CA GLU A 544 -11.75 -2.42 -38.80
C GLU A 544 -12.67 -1.20 -38.95
N ILE A 545 -12.87 -0.42 -37.87
CA ILE A 545 -13.58 0.86 -37.93
C ILE A 545 -12.85 1.87 -38.81
N ASN A 546 -11.53 2.01 -38.70
CA ASN A 546 -10.76 2.93 -39.55
C ASN A 546 -10.84 2.52 -41.04
N THR A 547 -10.86 1.22 -41.31
CA THR A 547 -11.08 0.70 -42.66
C THR A 547 -12.49 1.04 -43.16
N CYS A 548 -13.52 0.88 -42.31
CA CYS A 548 -14.88 1.28 -42.64
C CYS A 548 -15.00 2.79 -42.91
N LYS A 549 -14.31 3.64 -42.14
CA LYS A 549 -14.29 5.09 -42.37
C LYS A 549 -13.73 5.44 -43.75
N LYS A 550 -12.61 4.83 -44.14
CA LYS A 550 -12.02 5.00 -45.48
C LYS A 550 -12.95 4.54 -46.60
N LEU A 551 -13.60 3.38 -46.44
CA LEU A 551 -14.59 2.89 -47.40
C LEU A 551 -15.79 3.84 -47.50
N VAL A 552 -16.26 4.39 -46.38
CA VAL A 552 -17.34 5.38 -46.37
C VAL A 552 -16.95 6.67 -47.11
N GLU A 553 -15.72 7.17 -46.93
CA GLU A 553 -15.23 8.34 -47.65
C GLU A 553 -15.17 8.09 -49.17
N ASN A 554 -14.63 6.94 -49.59
CA ASN A 554 -14.62 6.53 -50.99
C ASN A 554 -16.04 6.42 -51.58
N LEU A 555 -16.97 5.80 -50.83
CA LEU A 555 -18.37 5.67 -51.20
C LEU A 555 -19.08 7.04 -51.31
N LYS A 556 -18.73 8.02 -50.48
CA LYS A 556 -19.27 9.39 -50.61
C LYS A 556 -18.83 10.05 -51.91
N ILE A 557 -17.52 9.99 -52.22
CA ILE A 557 -16.96 10.58 -53.43
C ILE A 557 -17.55 9.92 -54.69
N THR A 558 -17.63 8.58 -54.69
CA THR A 558 -18.21 7.84 -55.81
C THR A 558 -19.72 8.07 -55.93
N LYS A 559 -20.48 8.16 -54.82
CA LYS A 559 -21.90 8.55 -54.83
C LYS A 559 -22.09 9.90 -55.52
N GLU A 560 -21.29 10.91 -55.18
CA GLU A 560 -21.41 12.24 -55.80
C GLU A 560 -21.15 12.20 -57.32
N ASN A 561 -20.13 11.45 -57.74
CA ASN A 561 -19.82 11.29 -59.16
C ASN A 561 -20.93 10.55 -59.91
N ILE A 562 -21.48 9.47 -59.33
CA ILE A 562 -22.59 8.70 -59.89
C ILE A 562 -23.86 9.55 -59.93
N ALA A 563 -24.15 10.33 -58.89
CA ALA A 563 -25.29 11.23 -58.85
C ALA A 563 -25.21 12.31 -59.94
N LYS A 564 -24.03 12.90 -60.17
CA LYS A 564 -23.81 13.85 -61.29
C LYS A 564 -24.03 13.19 -62.65
N LYS A 565 -23.50 11.97 -62.86
CA LYS A 565 -23.73 11.19 -64.09
C LYS A 565 -25.21 10.88 -64.29
N TRP A 566 -25.91 10.47 -63.22
CA TRP A 566 -27.34 10.15 -63.26
C TRP A 566 -28.17 11.39 -63.62
N ASN A 567 -27.91 12.51 -62.96
CA ASN A 567 -28.58 13.78 -63.22
C ASN A 567 -28.33 14.23 -64.66
N PHE A 568 -27.09 14.13 -65.16
CA PHE A 568 -26.79 14.42 -66.55
C PHE A 568 -27.58 13.53 -67.53
N ARG A 569 -27.71 12.22 -67.25
CA ARG A 569 -28.49 11.31 -68.09
C ARG A 569 -29.98 11.63 -68.06
N MET A 570 -30.54 11.99 -66.90
CA MET A 570 -31.93 12.43 -66.77
C MET A 570 -32.16 13.73 -67.56
N ARG A 571 -31.26 14.70 -67.43
CA ARG A 571 -31.28 15.94 -68.22
C ARG A 571 -31.19 15.68 -69.71
N LEU A 572 -30.33 14.75 -70.13
CA LEU A 572 -30.18 14.37 -71.54
C LEU A 572 -31.43 13.66 -72.06
N ALA A 573 -32.01 12.74 -71.29
CA ALA A 573 -33.23 12.03 -71.66
C ALA A 573 -34.43 12.98 -71.75
N ASP A 574 -34.59 13.89 -70.79
CA ASP A 574 -35.64 14.91 -70.83
C ASP A 574 -35.41 15.91 -71.97
N PHE A 575 -34.15 16.31 -72.23
CA PHE A 575 -33.80 17.11 -73.41
C PHE A 575 -34.21 16.39 -74.69
N LEU A 576 -33.77 15.14 -74.88
CA LEU A 576 -34.06 14.36 -76.08
C LEU A 576 -35.57 14.15 -76.26
N LYS A 577 -36.30 13.86 -75.18
CA LYS A 577 -37.76 13.69 -75.22
C LYS A 577 -38.46 14.99 -75.59
N ASN A 578 -38.17 16.08 -74.87
CA ASN A 578 -38.84 17.36 -75.07
C ASN A 578 -38.48 17.96 -76.43
N PHE A 579 -37.21 17.86 -76.84
CA PHE A 579 -36.76 18.28 -78.16
C PHE A 579 -37.41 17.43 -79.24
N SER A 580 -37.36 16.10 -79.19
CA SER A 580 -37.95 15.23 -80.23
C SER A 580 -39.45 15.44 -80.38
N VAL A 581 -40.20 15.57 -79.27
CA VAL A 581 -41.64 15.84 -79.31
C VAL A 581 -41.92 17.22 -79.90
N SER A 582 -41.21 18.24 -79.47
CA SER A 582 -41.41 19.61 -79.97
C SER A 582 -40.99 19.75 -81.43
N GLU A 583 -39.89 19.11 -81.83
CA GLU A 583 -39.39 19.03 -83.20
C GLU A 583 -40.41 18.33 -84.11
N PHE A 584 -41.00 17.23 -83.64
CA PHE A 584 -42.07 16.52 -84.35
C PHE A 584 -43.29 17.41 -84.55
N PHE A 585 -43.75 18.13 -83.50
CA PHE A 585 -44.85 19.08 -83.62
C PHE A 585 -44.54 20.21 -84.61
N ILE A 586 -43.35 20.81 -84.53
CA ILE A 586 -42.92 21.87 -85.45
C ILE A 586 -42.84 21.32 -86.88
N ALA A 587 -42.28 20.13 -87.09
CA ALA A 587 -42.23 19.50 -88.40
C ALA A 587 -43.65 19.26 -88.96
N CYS A 588 -44.58 18.74 -88.15
CA CYS A 588 -45.98 18.59 -88.56
C CYS A 588 -46.62 19.95 -88.93
N ILE A 589 -46.40 21.00 -88.15
CA ILE A 589 -46.87 22.37 -88.44
C ILE A 589 -46.31 22.84 -89.79
N TYR A 590 -44.99 22.75 -89.99
CA TYR A 590 -44.33 23.20 -91.21
C TYR A 590 -44.65 22.36 -92.45
N ILE A 591 -45.07 21.10 -92.28
CA ILE A 591 -45.49 20.23 -93.39
C ILE A 591 -46.98 20.42 -93.72
N ILE A 592 -47.86 20.52 -92.72
CA ILE A 592 -49.31 20.48 -92.90
C ILE A 592 -49.89 21.87 -93.18
N ILE A 593 -49.46 22.89 -92.44
CA ILE A 593 -50.04 24.24 -92.50
C ILE A 593 -49.89 24.90 -93.88
N PRO A 594 -48.81 24.71 -94.65
CA PRO A 594 -48.70 25.27 -96.01
C PRO A 594 -49.80 24.82 -96.99
N TYR A 595 -50.46 23.68 -96.71
CA TYR A 595 -51.54 23.12 -97.54
C TYR A 595 -52.94 23.59 -97.11
N LEU A 596 -53.07 24.35 -96.02
CA LEU A 596 -54.32 24.98 -95.60
C LEU A 596 -54.52 26.33 -96.35
N PRO A 597 -55.76 26.84 -96.46
CA PRO A 597 -56.06 28.09 -97.18
C PRO A 597 -55.65 29.31 -96.34
N ILE A 598 -54.34 29.60 -96.30
CA ILE A 598 -53.73 30.69 -95.54
C ILE A 598 -53.22 31.77 -96.50
N SER A 599 -53.16 33.02 -96.06
CA SER A 599 -52.66 34.16 -96.84
C SER A 599 -51.25 33.91 -97.40
N GLU A 600 -50.98 34.40 -98.61
CA GLU A 600 -49.67 34.23 -99.28
C GLU A 600 -48.49 34.76 -98.44
N THR A 601 -48.72 35.80 -97.64
CA THR A 601 -47.73 36.35 -96.69
C THR A 601 -47.29 35.33 -95.63
N MET A 602 -48.19 34.45 -95.17
CA MET A 602 -47.86 33.41 -94.18
C MET A 602 -47.15 32.21 -94.81
N LYS A 603 -47.39 31.93 -96.10
CA LYS A 603 -46.69 30.83 -96.82
C LYS A 603 -45.18 31.04 -96.89
N ASN A 604 -44.72 32.30 -97.01
CA ASN A 604 -43.29 32.63 -96.99
C ASN A 604 -42.61 32.34 -95.63
N PHE A 605 -43.39 32.24 -94.55
CA PHE A 605 -42.91 31.90 -93.21
C PHE A 605 -42.71 30.39 -93.00
N PHE A 606 -43.20 29.55 -93.92
CA PHE A 606 -43.09 28.09 -93.87
C PHE A 606 -42.10 27.55 -94.91
N THR A 607 -40.95 28.22 -95.02
CA THR A 607 -39.85 27.77 -95.90
C THR A 607 -38.83 26.94 -95.12
N PHE A 608 -38.09 26.09 -95.82
CA PHE A 608 -37.06 25.25 -95.19
C PHE A 608 -36.02 26.05 -94.35
N PRO A 609 -35.51 27.22 -94.79
CA PRO A 609 -34.60 28.03 -93.96
C PRO A 609 -35.25 28.56 -92.66
N SER A 610 -36.53 28.91 -92.73
CA SER A 610 -37.27 29.38 -91.53
C SER A 610 -37.54 28.23 -90.54
N PHE A 611 -37.84 27.02 -91.03
CA PHE A 611 -37.94 25.82 -90.19
C PHE A 611 -36.62 25.55 -89.45
N LEU A 612 -35.48 25.58 -90.14
CA LEU A 612 -34.17 25.39 -89.53
C LEU A 612 -33.86 26.45 -88.47
N SER A 613 -34.24 27.71 -88.71
CA SER A 613 -34.03 28.80 -87.75
C SER A 613 -34.88 28.62 -86.48
N VAL A 614 -36.14 28.22 -86.62
CA VAL A 614 -37.05 27.96 -85.50
C VAL A 614 -36.62 26.70 -84.72
N SER A 615 -36.22 25.63 -85.41
CA SER A 615 -35.66 24.42 -84.81
C SER A 615 -34.39 24.71 -83.99
N LEU A 616 -33.49 25.57 -84.50
CA LEU A 616 -32.30 25.99 -83.77
C LEU A 616 -32.65 26.74 -82.46
N VAL A 617 -33.62 27.66 -82.52
CA VAL A 617 -34.09 28.39 -81.34
C VAL A 617 -34.74 27.43 -80.34
N LEU A 618 -35.57 26.50 -80.81
CA LEU A 618 -36.19 25.47 -79.98
C LEU A 618 -35.13 24.57 -79.31
N LEU A 619 -34.09 24.17 -80.04
CA LEU A 619 -32.98 23.39 -79.52
C LEU A 619 -32.31 24.12 -78.35
N LEU A 620 -32.01 25.41 -78.50
CA LEU A 620 -31.41 26.22 -77.43
C LEU A 620 -32.33 26.33 -76.20
N ILE A 621 -33.63 26.52 -76.41
CA ILE A 621 -34.62 26.60 -75.31
C ILE A 621 -34.73 25.27 -74.58
N CYS A 622 -34.88 24.15 -75.30
CA CYS A 622 -34.96 22.81 -74.72
C CYS A 622 -33.69 22.44 -73.94
N LEU A 623 -32.52 22.85 -74.45
CA LEU A 623 -31.23 22.62 -73.80
C LEU A 623 -31.11 23.43 -72.51
N PHE A 624 -31.52 24.71 -72.53
CA PHE A 624 -31.54 25.55 -71.33
C PHE A 624 -32.51 25.03 -70.27
N LEU A 625 -33.75 24.70 -70.65
CA LEU A 625 -34.76 24.17 -69.73
C LEU A 625 -34.32 22.85 -69.10
N SER A 626 -33.72 21.95 -69.88
CA SER A 626 -33.26 20.66 -69.38
C SER A 626 -32.02 20.80 -68.49
N TYR A 627 -31.11 21.74 -68.80
CA TYR A 627 -29.93 22.01 -67.97
C TYR A 627 -30.29 22.60 -66.60
N SER A 628 -31.34 23.43 -66.54
CA SER A 628 -31.78 24.11 -65.30
C SER A 628 -32.47 23.20 -64.27
N LYS A 629 -32.86 21.98 -64.65
CA LYS A 629 -33.57 21.07 -63.75
C LYS A 629 -32.60 20.20 -62.95
N ASP A 630 -32.77 20.13 -61.65
CA ASP A 630 -32.05 19.19 -60.78
C ASP A 630 -32.98 18.05 -60.37
N TYR A 631 -32.64 16.83 -60.78
CA TYR A 631 -33.48 15.64 -60.58
C TYR A 631 -33.07 14.81 -59.36
N VAL A 632 -31.93 15.13 -58.73
CA VAL A 632 -31.34 14.32 -57.65
C VAL A 632 -31.05 15.23 -56.46
N SER A 633 -32.09 15.62 -55.72
CA SER A 633 -31.95 16.25 -54.40
C SER A 633 -32.48 15.33 -53.30
N GLU A 634 -31.58 14.44 -52.81
CA GLU A 634 -31.48 13.78 -51.48
C GLU A 634 -30.58 12.52 -51.55
#